data_AF-A0A7G2EB36-F1
#
_entry.id   AF-A0A7G2EB36-F1
#
_cell.length_a   1.000
_cell.length_b   1.000
_cell.length_c   1.000
_cell.angle_alpha   90.00
_cell.angle_beta   90.00
_cell.angle_gamma   90.00
#
_symmetry.space_group_name_H-M   'P 1'
#
loop_
_entity.id
_entity.type
_entity.pdbx_description
1 polymer ?
#
loop_
_entity_poly.entity_id
_entity_poly.type
_entity_poly.pdbx_seq_one_letter_code
_entity_poly.pdbx_strand_id
1 'polypeptide(L)'
;MEKVMNSKAMIEAIGEPIEKGPWYNASLAVSHQRHSVSCSFPVIGPQGTGILHLKAVRNGEDSMFGFLQQRDWDILLMDALVHVPSNEGPQQTLRINVTDIVDPSPGTHDKPLEPLEPEKS
;
A
#
# COMPACT_ATOMS: atom_id res chain seq x y z
N MET A 1 -3.18 4.67 1.88
CA MET A 1 -2.74 5.93 2.52
C MET A 1 -2.20 5.66 3.91
N GLU A 2 -2.82 4.78 4.69
CA GLU A 2 -2.33 4.32 6.00
C GLU A 2 -0.82 3.96 6.02
N LYS A 3 -0.35 3.12 5.09
CA LYS A 3 1.09 2.78 4.99
C LYS A 3 2.01 3.99 4.83
N VAL A 4 1.55 5.05 4.17
CA VAL A 4 2.33 6.29 3.98
C VAL A 4 2.37 7.10 5.27
N MET A 5 1.23 7.21 5.95
CA MET A 5 1.13 7.95 7.22
C MET A 5 1.93 7.28 8.34
N ASN A 6 1.98 5.94 8.35
CA ASN A 6 2.72 5.16 9.36
C ASN A 6 4.19 4.93 8.99
N SER A 7 4.67 5.45 7.85
CA SER A 7 6.05 5.24 7.41
C SER A 7 7.00 6.22 8.08
N LYS A 8 7.95 5.70 8.88
CA LYS A 8 9.00 6.52 9.50
C LYS A 8 9.78 7.35 8.48
N ALA A 9 10.13 6.76 7.33
CA ALA A 9 10.83 7.47 6.27
C ALA A 9 10.00 8.62 5.68
N MET A 10 8.68 8.45 5.59
CA MET A 10 7.79 9.54 5.14
C MET A 10 7.66 10.62 6.21
N ILE A 11 7.49 10.24 7.47
CA ILE A 11 7.39 11.16 8.61
C ILE A 11 8.68 11.99 8.74
N GLU A 12 9.84 11.37 8.62
CA GLU A 12 11.14 12.05 8.68
C GLU A 12 11.37 12.97 7.47
N ALA A 13 10.79 12.67 6.31
CA ALA A 13 11.02 13.44 5.09
C ALA A 13 10.05 14.62 4.92
N ILE A 14 8.76 14.47 5.23
CA ILE A 14 7.75 15.53 5.05
C ILE A 14 7.08 16.01 6.35
N GLY A 15 7.31 15.34 7.47
CA GLY A 15 6.70 15.67 8.76
C GLY A 15 5.24 15.24 8.88
N GLU A 16 4.71 15.28 10.11
CA GLU A 16 3.30 15.02 10.42
C GLU A 16 2.55 16.34 10.71
N PRO A 17 1.27 16.47 10.28
CA PRO A 17 0.46 15.46 9.61
C PRO A 17 0.74 15.34 8.10
N ILE A 18 0.64 14.11 7.56
CA ILE A 18 0.74 13.84 6.12
C ILE A 18 -0.65 13.88 5.50
N GLU A 19 -0.92 14.89 4.69
CA GLU A 19 -2.18 15.06 3.98
C GLU A 19 -2.10 14.53 2.55
N LYS A 20 -3.20 13.92 2.09
CA LYS A 20 -3.37 13.48 0.71
C LYS A 20 -3.90 14.63 -0.13
N GLY A 21 -3.18 14.99 -1.19
CA GLY A 21 -3.65 15.94 -2.19
C GLY A 21 -4.60 15.33 -3.25
N PRO A 22 -5.11 16.15 -4.19
CA PRO A 22 -6.01 15.70 -5.24
C PRO A 22 -5.35 14.66 -6.15
N TRP A 23 -6.14 13.71 -6.67
CA TRP A 23 -5.65 12.76 -7.66
C TRP A 23 -5.24 13.52 -8.93
N TYR A 24 -4.02 13.32 -9.41
CA TYR A 24 -3.58 13.93 -10.66
C TYR A 24 -3.43 12.90 -11.78
N ASN A 25 -3.27 11.61 -11.45
CA ASN A 25 -3.30 10.54 -12.44
C ASN A 25 -3.88 9.26 -11.85
N ALA A 26 -4.81 8.64 -12.56
CA ALA A 26 -5.33 7.31 -12.27
C ALA A 26 -5.58 6.61 -13.60
N SER A 27 -4.98 5.44 -13.79
CA SER A 27 -5.16 4.62 -14.97
C SER A 27 -5.46 3.18 -14.58
N LEU A 28 -6.36 2.57 -15.35
CA LEU A 28 -6.73 1.17 -15.24
C LEU A 28 -6.50 0.53 -16.61
N ALA A 29 -5.59 -0.43 -16.67
CA ALA A 29 -5.39 -1.27 -17.84
C ALA A 29 -6.02 -2.63 -17.58
N VAL A 30 -6.93 -3.06 -18.44
CA VAL A 30 -7.62 -4.34 -18.36
C VAL A 30 -7.22 -5.18 -19.57
N SER A 31 -6.79 -6.41 -19.32
CA SER A 31 -6.55 -7.43 -20.33
C SER A 31 -7.24 -8.71 -19.88
N HIS A 32 -7.47 -9.63 -20.82
CA HIS A 32 -8.17 -10.90 -20.57
C HIS A 32 -7.63 -11.64 -19.34
N GLN A 33 -6.31 -11.61 -19.10
CA GLN A 33 -5.69 -12.35 -17.99
C GLN A 33 -5.13 -11.46 -16.88
N ARG A 34 -5.17 -10.13 -17.02
CA ARG A 34 -4.54 -9.23 -16.06
C ARG A 34 -5.19 -7.86 -16.06
N HIS A 35 -5.53 -7.40 -14.87
CA HIS A 35 -5.94 -6.04 -14.60
C HIS A 35 -4.77 -5.33 -13.92
N SER A 36 -4.48 -4.09 -14.29
CA SER A 36 -3.43 -3.27 -13.69
C SER A 36 -4.01 -1.92 -13.35
N VAL A 37 -3.80 -1.47 -12.13
CA VAL A 37 -4.10 -0.10 -11.70
C VAL A 37 -2.79 0.63 -11.48
N SER A 38 -2.74 1.88 -11.90
CA SER A 38 -1.68 2.80 -11.54
C SER A 38 -2.32 4.10 -11.10
N CYS A 39 -1.94 4.60 -9.94
CA CYS A 39 -2.40 5.90 -9.50
C CYS A 39 -1.30 6.70 -8.84
N SER A 40 -1.47 8.01 -8.96
CA SER A 40 -0.48 8.96 -8.52
C SER A 40 -1.16 10.17 -7.94
N PHE A 41 -0.72 10.56 -6.74
CA PHE A 41 -1.30 11.69 -6.02
C PHE A 41 -0.22 12.36 -5.15
N PRO A 42 -0.37 13.67 -4.88
CA PRO A 42 0.57 14.37 -4.04
C PRO A 42 0.34 14.01 -2.57
N VAL A 43 1.43 14.00 -1.82
CA VAL A 43 1.46 13.89 -0.37
C VAL A 43 2.08 15.17 0.18
N ILE A 44 1.40 15.82 1.12
CA ILE A 44 1.76 17.15 1.60
C ILE A 44 2.03 17.02 3.09
N GLY A 45 3.18 17.53 3.53
CA GLY A 45 3.50 17.63 4.95
C GLY A 45 4.10 19.00 5.28
N PRO A 46 4.24 19.33 6.57
CA PRO A 46 4.76 20.63 7.01
C PRO A 46 6.22 20.88 6.59
N GLN A 47 7.02 19.83 6.39
CA GLN A 47 8.43 19.94 6.03
C GLN A 47 8.67 19.81 4.52
N GLY A 48 7.69 19.38 3.74
CA GLY A 48 7.87 19.20 2.31
C GLY A 48 6.67 18.59 1.60
N THR A 49 6.77 18.50 0.28
CA THR A 49 5.75 17.86 -0.55
C THR A 49 6.37 16.71 -1.32
N GLY A 50 5.56 15.72 -1.65
CA GLY A 50 5.97 14.58 -2.43
C GLY A 50 4.87 14.11 -3.35
N ILE A 51 5.23 13.15 -4.18
CA ILE A 51 4.37 12.48 -5.12
C ILE A 51 4.41 10.99 -4.79
N LEU A 52 3.26 10.41 -4.45
CA LEU A 52 3.14 8.97 -4.31
C LEU A 52 2.74 8.34 -5.64
N HIS A 53 3.44 7.29 -6.05
CA HIS A 53 3.00 6.37 -7.09
C HIS A 53 2.64 5.02 -6.49
N LEU A 54 1.49 4.51 -6.91
CA LEU A 54 1.02 3.17 -6.61
C LEU A 54 0.76 2.46 -7.93
N LYS A 55 1.28 1.24 -8.05
CA LYS A 55 0.95 0.33 -9.14
C LYS A 55 0.63 -1.03 -8.56
N ALA A 56 -0.56 -1.55 -8.89
CA ALA A 56 -0.97 -2.88 -8.50
C ALA A 56 -1.50 -3.65 -9.71
N VAL A 57 -1.29 -4.95 -9.72
CA VAL A 57 -1.83 -5.85 -10.72
C VAL A 57 -2.70 -6.90 -10.05
N ARG A 58 -3.70 -7.35 -10.78
CA ARG A 58 -4.54 -8.47 -10.42
C ARG A 58 -4.46 -9.44 -11.58
N ASN A 59 -4.09 -10.68 -11.29
CA ASN A 59 -4.14 -11.74 -12.29
C ASN A 59 -5.60 -12.25 -12.37
N GLY A 60 -6.15 -12.24 -13.58
CA GLY A 60 -7.46 -12.76 -13.92
C GLY A 60 -7.30 -14.18 -14.44
N GLU A 61 -7.92 -15.14 -13.77
CA GLU A 61 -8.23 -16.42 -14.39
C GLU A 61 -9.64 -16.29 -14.95
N ASP A 62 -9.80 -16.52 -16.25
CA ASP A 62 -11.08 -16.55 -16.99
C ASP A 62 -11.96 -17.75 -16.56
N SER A 63 -12.03 -18.07 -15.27
CA SER A 63 -12.94 -19.08 -14.77
C SER A 63 -14.34 -18.48 -14.65
N MET A 64 -15.35 -19.24 -15.10
CA MET A 64 -16.77 -18.84 -15.16
C MET A 64 -17.39 -18.44 -13.80
N PHE A 65 -16.64 -18.60 -12.68
CA PHE A 65 -17.02 -18.21 -11.32
C PHE A 65 -16.07 -17.19 -10.68
N GLY A 66 -15.17 -16.58 -11.47
CA GLY A 66 -14.10 -15.71 -10.96
C GLY A 66 -14.54 -14.41 -10.28
N PHE A 67 -15.84 -14.08 -10.37
CA PHE A 67 -16.48 -12.96 -9.67
C PHE A 67 -16.86 -13.26 -8.21
N LEU A 68 -16.91 -14.54 -7.79
CA LEU A 68 -17.25 -14.95 -6.41
C LEU A 68 -16.03 -15.00 -5.48
N GLN A 69 -14.82 -15.08 -6.05
CA GLN A 69 -13.60 -14.99 -5.26
C GLN A 69 -13.27 -13.52 -5.01
N GLN A 70 -13.17 -13.14 -3.74
CA GLN A 70 -12.40 -11.96 -3.33
C GLN A 70 -11.00 -12.15 -3.89
N ARG A 71 -10.66 -11.39 -4.93
CA ARG A 71 -9.40 -11.56 -5.67
C ARG A 71 -8.39 -10.54 -5.17
N ASP A 72 -7.24 -11.03 -4.74
CA ASP A 72 -6.15 -10.23 -4.22
C ASP A 72 -5.49 -9.40 -5.32
N TRP A 73 -5.05 -8.20 -4.96
CA TRP A 73 -4.25 -7.31 -5.80
C TRP A 73 -2.80 -7.36 -5.34
N ASP A 74 -1.89 -7.71 -6.24
CA ASP A 74 -0.46 -7.68 -6.00
C ASP A 74 0.05 -6.25 -6.19
N ILE A 75 0.53 -5.62 -5.12
CA ILE A 75 1.15 -4.29 -5.20
C ILE A 75 2.56 -4.47 -5.79
N LEU A 76 2.75 -4.05 -7.04
CA LEU A 76 4.05 -4.10 -7.72
C LEU A 76 4.98 -2.96 -7.30
N LEU A 77 4.39 -1.80 -6.99
CA LEU A 77 5.13 -0.61 -6.63
C LEU A 77 4.28 0.24 -5.69
N MET A 78 4.86 0.67 -4.59
CA MET A 78 4.36 1.77 -3.81
C MET A 78 5.55 2.64 -3.42
N ASP A 79 5.77 3.74 -4.14
CA ASP A 79 6.88 4.65 -3.88
C ASP A 79 6.42 6.10 -3.73
N ALA A 80 7.19 6.87 -2.97
CA ALA A 80 7.01 8.30 -2.81
C ALA A 80 8.28 9.01 -3.28
N LEU A 81 8.15 9.93 -4.23
CA LEU A 81 9.17 10.90 -4.59
C LEU A 81 8.92 12.16 -3.77
N VAL A 82 9.73 12.37 -2.74
CA VAL A 82 9.58 13.50 -1.82
C VAL A 82 10.60 14.57 -2.15
N HIS A 83 10.15 15.82 -2.13
CA HIS A 83 10.98 17.00 -2.22
C HIS A 83 11.18 17.61 -0.85
N VAL A 84 12.39 17.46 -0.31
CA VAL A 84 12.75 18.02 1.00
C VAL A 84 13.54 19.32 0.77
N PRO A 85 13.06 20.47 1.27
CA PRO A 85 13.83 21.70 1.28
C PRO A 85 15.04 21.52 2.21
N SER A 86 16.25 21.55 1.66
CA SER A 86 17.49 21.50 2.45
C SER A 86 17.77 22.89 3.02
N ASN A 87 18.00 22.98 4.34
CA ASN A 87 18.28 24.24 5.04
C ASN A 87 19.61 24.90 4.60
N GLU A 88 20.54 24.14 4.01
CA GLU A 88 21.91 24.59 3.71
C GLU A 88 22.44 24.13 2.33
N GLY A 89 21.58 23.67 1.42
CA GLY A 89 22.03 23.09 0.13
C GLY A 89 20.96 23.03 -0.97
N PRO A 90 21.30 22.47 -2.15
CA PRO A 90 20.32 22.25 -3.21
C PRO A 90 19.22 21.31 -2.72
N GLN A 91 17.99 21.57 -3.17
CA GLN A 91 16.82 20.78 -2.82
C GLN A 91 17.08 19.29 -3.12
N GLN A 92 16.79 18.41 -2.16
CA GLN A 92 17.01 16.97 -2.32
C GLN A 92 15.70 16.26 -2.65
N THR A 93 15.71 15.50 -3.73
CA THR A 93 14.63 14.57 -4.06
C THR A 93 14.96 13.20 -3.51
N LEU A 94 14.15 12.72 -2.57
CA LEU A 94 14.29 11.41 -1.94
C LEU A 94 13.24 10.46 -2.50
N ARG A 95 13.64 9.25 -2.87
CA ARG A 95 12.73 8.17 -3.26
C ARG A 95 12.55 7.20 -2.10
N ILE A 96 11.34 7.10 -1.59
CA ILE A 96 10.97 6.25 -0.45
C ILE A 96 10.11 5.10 -0.96
N ASN A 97 10.53 3.87 -0.73
CA ASN A 97 9.72 2.69 -1.00
C ASN A 97 8.81 2.42 0.22
N VAL A 98 7.50 2.43 0.02
CA VAL A 98 6.49 2.27 1.08
C VAL A 98 5.96 0.83 1.16
N THR A 99 6.36 -0.04 0.22
CA THR A 99 5.95 -1.45 0.17
C THR A 99 6.56 -2.31 1.28
N ASP A 100 7.76 -1.97 1.77
CA ASP A 100 8.51 -2.76 2.78
C ASP A 100 7.98 -2.69 4.23
N ILE A 101 6.89 -1.98 4.46
CA ILE A 101 6.32 -1.81 5.80
C ILE A 101 5.21 -2.83 6.00
N VAL A 102 5.66 -4.01 6.45
CA VAL A 102 4.94 -5.07 7.15
C VAL A 102 3.71 -5.60 6.41
N ASP A 103 3.87 -6.77 5.79
CA ASP A 103 2.76 -7.72 5.66
C ASP A 103 2.17 -7.96 7.06
N PRO A 104 0.86 -7.75 7.29
CA PRO A 104 0.22 -8.49 8.36
C PRO A 104 0.33 -9.96 7.96
N SER A 105 1.29 -10.65 8.58
CA SER A 105 1.44 -12.10 8.54
C SER A 105 0.05 -12.75 8.61
N PRO A 106 -0.32 -13.68 7.71
CA PRO A 106 -1.55 -14.44 7.83
C PRO A 106 -1.37 -15.45 8.96
N GLY A 107 -1.55 -14.97 10.19
CA GLY A 107 -1.22 -15.69 11.40
C GLY A 107 -2.36 -15.68 12.40
N THR A 108 -3.54 -16.19 12.04
CA THR A 108 -4.49 -16.73 13.03
C THR A 108 -5.40 -17.78 12.40
N HIS A 109 -4.89 -19.01 12.28
CA HIS A 109 -5.75 -20.18 12.44
C HIS A 109 -5.96 -20.37 13.94
N ASP A 110 -6.91 -19.65 14.53
CA ASP A 110 -7.46 -20.02 15.84
C ASP A 110 -8.51 -21.09 15.59
N LYS A 111 -8.08 -22.35 15.60
CA LYS A 111 -8.96 -23.46 15.91
C LYS A 111 -8.99 -23.55 17.45
N PRO A 112 -10.14 -23.30 18.10
CA PRO A 112 -10.26 -23.62 19.52
C PRO A 112 -10.09 -25.13 19.69
N LEU A 113 -9.08 -25.53 20.45
CA LEU A 113 -8.98 -26.87 21.03
C LEU A 113 -10.04 -26.93 22.13
N GLU A 114 -11.16 -27.60 21.88
CA GLU A 114 -12.15 -27.86 22.93
C GLU A 114 -11.85 -29.20 23.64
N PRO A 115 -11.91 -29.26 24.98
CA PRO A 115 -11.33 -30.34 25.80
C PRO A 115 -12.17 -31.64 25.83
N LEU A 116 -11.49 -32.76 26.10
CA LEU A 116 -12.06 -34.07 26.41
C LEU A 116 -13.11 -33.98 27.52
N GLU A 117 -14.38 -34.31 27.22
CA GLU A 117 -15.37 -34.65 28.26
C GLU A 117 -15.19 -36.11 28.72
N PRO A 118 -15.31 -36.39 30.03
CA PRO A 118 -15.15 -37.73 30.56
C PRO A 118 -16.42 -38.57 30.38
N GLU A 119 -16.19 -39.81 29.98
CA GLU A 119 -17.16 -40.90 29.95
C GLU A 119 -17.88 -41.03 31.31
N LYS A 120 -19.21 -41.07 31.29
CA LYS A 120 -20.02 -41.44 32.46
C LYS A 120 -20.91 -42.63 32.09
N SER A 121 -20.66 -43.72 32.81
CA SER A 121 -21.41 -44.98 32.83
C SER A 121 -22.89 -44.84 33.16
#